data_AF-A0A2M6ZFI8-F1
#
_entry.id   AF-A0A2M6ZFI8-F1
#
_cell.length_a   1.000
_cell.length_b   1.000
_cell.length_c   1.000
_cell.angle_alpha   90.00
_cell.angle_beta   90.00
_cell.angle_gamma   90.00
#
_symmetry.space_group_name_H-M   'P 1'
#
loop_
_entity.id
_entity.type
_entity.pdbx_description
1 polymer ?
#
loop_
_entity_poly.entity_id
_entity_poly.type
_entity_poly.pdbx_seq_one_letter_code
_entity_poly.pdbx_strand_id
1 'polypeptide(L)'
;AVLDGTDAVMLSGESAAGKYPLEAVLAMHRTCLETEKQKVMPSSATRDPRFPPMTVDECIARQAMETAHSMPIKAIAAFTATGNTTLYMSRHLGDVPIYAVTASKETLGRVTL
;
A
#
# COMPACT_ATOMS: atom_id res chain seq x y z
N ALA A 1 -11.12 -8.14 -6.69
CA ALA A 1 -10.85 -6.89 -5.96
C ALA A 1 -9.38 -6.76 -5.61
N VAL A 2 -8.84 -7.55 -4.67
CA VAL A 2 -7.41 -7.48 -4.28
C VAL A 2 -6.48 -7.81 -5.47
N LEU A 3 -6.75 -8.89 -6.21
CA LEU A 3 -5.98 -9.23 -7.42
C LEU A 3 -6.10 -8.18 -8.54
N ASP A 4 -7.17 -7.39 -8.52
CA ASP A 4 -7.39 -6.31 -9.48
C ASP A 4 -6.64 -5.04 -9.08
N GLY A 5 -5.88 -5.06 -7.96
CA GLY A 5 -5.05 -3.96 -7.49
C GLY A 5 -5.81 -2.90 -6.70
N THR A 6 -6.90 -3.26 -6.02
CA THR A 6 -7.58 -2.30 -5.12
C THR A 6 -6.78 -2.07 -3.84
N ASP A 7 -6.60 -0.81 -3.44
CA ASP A 7 -5.89 -0.46 -2.20
C ASP A 7 -6.74 -0.75 -0.94
N ALA A 8 -8.07 -0.71 -1.06
CA ALA A 8 -8.98 -0.90 0.07
C ALA A 8 -10.24 -1.70 -0.32
N VAL A 9 -10.72 -2.48 0.64
CA VAL A 9 -12.02 -3.17 0.60
C VAL A 9 -12.90 -2.66 1.72
N MET A 10 -14.22 -2.65 1.50
CA MET A 10 -15.18 -2.06 2.43
C MET A 10 -16.30 -3.04 2.78
N LEU A 11 -16.66 -3.08 4.06
CA LEU A 11 -17.89 -3.69 4.56
C LEU A 11 -18.91 -2.57 4.82
N SER A 12 -20.16 -2.79 4.42
CA SER A 12 -21.25 -1.83 4.58
C SER A 12 -22.26 -2.34 5.61
N GLY A 13 -23.35 -2.96 5.16
CA GLY A 13 -24.39 -3.48 6.05
C GLY A 13 -23.88 -4.61 6.95
N GLU A 14 -22.86 -5.34 6.51
CA GLU A 14 -22.23 -6.44 7.22
C GLU A 14 -21.64 -6.00 8.57
N SER A 15 -20.98 -4.84 8.59
CA SER A 15 -20.37 -4.26 9.80
C SER A 15 -21.33 -3.31 10.52
N ALA A 16 -22.17 -2.58 9.79
CA ALA A 16 -23.04 -1.55 10.36
C ALA A 16 -24.29 -2.11 11.09
N ALA A 17 -24.91 -3.16 10.54
CA ALA A 17 -26.18 -3.72 11.05
C ALA A 17 -26.27 -5.24 10.97
N GLY A 18 -25.18 -5.92 10.60
CA GLY A 18 -25.12 -7.36 10.46
C GLY A 18 -25.21 -8.08 11.80
N LYS A 19 -25.68 -9.34 11.77
CA LYS A 19 -25.71 -10.20 12.97
C LYS A 19 -24.32 -10.66 13.43
N TYR A 20 -23.32 -10.60 12.54
CA TYR A 20 -21.98 -11.16 12.73
C TYR A 20 -20.88 -10.20 12.22
N PRO A 21 -20.78 -8.97 12.76
CA PRO A 21 -19.87 -7.95 12.24
C PRO A 21 -18.39 -8.31 12.43
N LEU A 22 -18.05 -8.99 13.53
CA LEU A 22 -16.67 -9.45 13.79
C LEU A 22 -16.25 -10.53 12.78
N GLU A 23 -17.12 -11.51 12.55
CA GLU A 23 -16.88 -12.61 11.63
C GLU A 23 -16.74 -12.11 10.19
N ALA A 24 -17.53 -11.11 9.80
CA ALA A 24 -17.41 -10.46 8.50
C ALA A 24 -16.02 -9.83 8.30
N VAL A 25 -15.53 -9.07 9.29
CA VAL A 25 -14.17 -8.48 9.26
C VAL A 25 -13.10 -9.57 9.23
N LEU A 26 -13.20 -10.61 10.07
CA LEU A 26 -12.22 -11.70 10.10
C LEU A 26 -12.21 -12.51 8.80
N ALA A 27 -13.37 -12.72 8.18
CA ALA A 27 -13.48 -13.37 6.89
C ALA A 27 -12.83 -12.54 5.77
N MET A 28 -13.08 -11.23 5.74
CA MET A 28 -12.44 -10.30 4.81
C MET A 28 -10.93 -10.28 5.00
N HIS A 29 -10.44 -10.13 6.23
CA HIS A 29 -9.02 -10.14 6.56
C HIS A 29 -8.30 -11.41 6.08
N ARG A 30 -8.85 -12.60 6.38
CA ARG A 30 -8.26 -13.87 5.92
C ARG A 30 -8.26 -13.96 4.40
N THR A 31 -9.33 -13.50 3.74
CA THR A 31 -9.42 -13.51 2.28
C THR A 31 -8.36 -12.61 1.65
N CYS A 32 -8.16 -11.39 2.17
CA CYS A 32 -7.10 -10.50 1.70
C CYS A 32 -5.71 -11.14 1.85
N LEU A 33 -5.38 -11.65 3.05
CA LEU A 33 -4.08 -12.29 3.30
C LEU A 33 -3.80 -13.47 2.39
N GLU A 34 -4.79 -14.34 2.15
CA GLU A 34 -4.59 -15.47 1.23
C GLU A 34 -4.48 -15.03 -0.23
N THR A 35 -5.18 -13.95 -0.59
CA THR A 35 -5.14 -13.41 -1.96
C THR A 35 -3.82 -12.72 -2.26
N GLU A 36 -3.25 -11.99 -1.30
CA GLU A 36 -1.95 -11.31 -1.41
C GLU A 36 -0.77 -12.27 -1.63
N LYS A 37 -0.90 -13.55 -1.23
CA LYS A 37 0.11 -14.58 -1.52
C LYS A 37 0.21 -14.91 -3.01
N GLN A 38 -0.83 -14.61 -3.79
CA GLN A 38 -0.77 -14.77 -5.24
C GLN A 38 0.08 -13.64 -5.82
N LYS A 39 1.09 -13.98 -6.62
CA LYS A 39 1.93 -12.99 -7.28
C LYS A 39 1.11 -12.22 -8.31
N VAL A 40 0.61 -11.05 -7.92
CA VAL A 40 0.14 -10.04 -8.85
C VAL A 40 1.38 -9.41 -9.48
N MET A 41 1.49 -9.44 -10.81
CA MET A 41 2.58 -8.74 -11.47
C MET A 41 2.45 -7.24 -11.17
N PRO A 42 3.52 -6.56 -10.75
CA PRO A 42 3.51 -5.11 -10.60
C PRO A 42 2.97 -4.47 -11.88
N SER A 43 2.10 -3.47 -11.74
CA SER A 43 1.67 -2.66 -12.88
C SER A 43 2.91 -2.19 -13.64
N SER A 44 3.01 -2.58 -14.91
CA SER A 44 4.15 -2.28 -15.78
C SER A 44 4.45 -0.78 -15.82
N ALA A 45 3.43 0.07 -15.61
CA ALA A 45 3.55 1.51 -15.58
C ALA A 45 4.54 2.05 -14.54
N THR A 46 4.71 1.41 -13.38
CA THR A 46 5.60 1.91 -12.32
C THR A 46 7.08 1.64 -12.56
N ARG A 47 7.39 0.72 -13.48
CA ARG A 47 8.75 0.35 -13.90
C ARG A 47 9.04 0.65 -15.36
N ASP A 48 8.05 1.15 -16.10
CA ASP A 48 8.19 1.45 -17.51
C ASP A 48 9.02 2.73 -17.68
N PRO A 49 10.19 2.65 -18.34
CA PRO A 49 11.09 3.79 -18.51
C PRO A 49 10.47 4.92 -19.33
N ARG A 50 9.36 4.69 -20.03
CA ARG A 50 8.57 5.74 -20.71
C ARG A 50 7.88 6.70 -19.74
N PHE A 51 7.76 6.34 -18.46
CA PHE A 51 7.15 7.17 -17.41
C PHE A 51 8.20 7.50 -16.33
N PRO A 52 9.11 8.46 -16.60
CA PRO A 52 10.08 8.89 -15.61
C PRO A 52 9.41 9.67 -14.46
N PRO A 53 10.02 9.66 -13.25
CA PRO A 53 9.51 10.41 -12.12
C PRO A 53 9.53 11.91 -12.43
N MET A 54 8.44 12.60 -12.11
CA MET A 54 8.28 14.03 -12.35
C MET A 54 8.69 14.88 -11.14
N THR A 55 8.80 14.27 -9.96
CA THR A 55 9.14 14.95 -8.71
C THR A 55 10.27 14.24 -7.97
N VAL A 56 10.94 14.97 -7.08
CA VAL A 56 11.98 14.41 -6.20
C VAL A 56 11.40 13.30 -5.32
N ASP A 57 10.21 13.51 -4.75
CA ASP A 57 9.53 12.54 -3.90
C ASP A 57 9.26 11.23 -4.63
N GLU A 58 8.79 11.31 -5.88
CA GLU A 58 8.53 10.16 -6.74
C GLU A 58 9.83 9.43 -7.13
N CYS A 59 10.89 10.18 -7.42
CA CYS A 59 12.20 9.60 -7.72
C CYS A 59 12.74 8.81 -6.52
N ILE A 60 12.71 9.40 -5.32
CA ILE A 60 13.16 8.76 -4.08
C ILE A 60 12.31 7.53 -3.77
N ALA A 61 10.98 7.64 -3.89
CA ALA A 61 10.06 6.52 -3.67
C ALA A 61 10.38 5.33 -4.60
N ARG A 62 10.55 5.59 -5.90
CA ARG A 62 10.89 4.54 -6.87
C ARG A 62 12.21 3.85 -6.54
N GLN A 63 13.25 4.61 -6.19
CA GLN A 63 14.56 4.02 -5.85
C GLN A 63 14.54 3.25 -4.53
N ALA A 64 13.79 3.73 -3.54
CA ALA A 64 13.60 3.01 -2.28
C ALA A 64 12.91 1.66 -2.51
N MET A 65 11.86 1.65 -3.35
CA MET A 65 11.16 0.42 -3.70
C MET A 65 12.04 -0.54 -4.50
N GLU A 66 12.83 -0.06 -5.45
CA GLU A 66 13.79 -0.89 -6.19
C GLU A 66 14.85 -1.51 -5.27
N THR A 67 15.35 -0.73 -4.31
CA THR A 67 16.30 -1.22 -3.29
C THR A 67 15.67 -2.30 -2.42
N ALA A 68 14.42 -2.10 -1.99
CA ALA A 68 13.69 -3.09 -1.19
C ALA A 68 13.41 -4.39 -1.94
N HIS A 69 13.26 -4.34 -3.26
CA HIS A 69 13.14 -5.53 -4.11
C HIS A 69 14.48 -6.25 -4.33
N SER A 70 15.59 -5.49 -4.38
CA SER A 70 16.92 -6.02 -4.72
C SER A 70 17.69 -6.55 -3.51
N MET A 71 17.31 -6.14 -2.30
CA MET A 71 17.99 -6.48 -1.05
C MET A 71 17.01 -7.14 -0.08
N PRO A 72 17.50 -7.92 0.92
CA PRO A 72 16.65 -8.58 1.91
C PRO A 72 16.13 -7.59 2.97
N ILE A 73 15.45 -6.53 2.54
CA ILE A 73 14.83 -5.52 3.39
C ILE A 73 13.56 -6.11 4.02
N LYS A 74 13.30 -5.76 5.29
CA LYS A 74 12.12 -6.23 6.03
C LYS A 74 11.02 -5.19 6.17
N ALA A 75 11.36 -3.91 6.00
CA ALA A 75 10.44 -2.78 6.14
C ALA A 75 11.07 -1.51 5.58
N ILE A 76 10.23 -0.54 5.21
CA ILE A 76 10.64 0.83 4.87
C ILE A 76 10.04 1.78 5.89
N ALA A 77 10.84 2.68 6.47
CA ALA A 77 10.34 3.77 7.31
C ALA A 77 10.46 5.10 6.55
N ALA A 78 9.33 5.66 6.14
CA ALA A 78 9.24 6.89 5.36
C ALA A 78 8.84 8.07 6.27
N PHE A 79 9.80 8.93 6.60
CA PHE A 79 9.53 10.18 7.29
C PHE A 79 8.87 11.16 6.31
N THR A 80 7.66 11.62 6.62
CA THR A 80 6.86 12.39 5.67
C THR A 80 6.07 13.50 6.33
N ALA A 81 6.08 14.69 5.73
CA ALA A 81 5.25 15.81 6.20
C ALA A 81 3.84 15.74 5.59
N THR A 82 3.73 15.47 4.29
CA THR A 82 2.47 15.52 3.53
C THR A 82 1.90 14.15 3.16
N GLY A 83 2.71 13.09 3.25
CA GLY A 83 2.35 11.74 2.84
C GLY A 83 2.75 11.38 1.41
N ASN A 84 3.17 12.35 0.58
CA ASN A 84 3.43 12.12 -0.85
C ASN A 84 4.43 11.00 -1.11
N THR A 85 5.59 11.00 -0.45
CA THR A 85 6.61 9.94 -0.60
C THR A 85 6.05 8.56 -0.31
N THR A 86 5.26 8.40 0.77
CA THR A 86 4.62 7.12 1.13
C THR A 86 3.59 6.68 0.09
N LEU A 87 2.76 7.61 -0.38
CA LEU A 87 1.75 7.32 -1.41
C LEU A 87 2.38 7.02 -2.79
N TYR A 88 3.54 7.57 -3.09
CA TYR A 88 4.30 7.15 -4.27
C TYR A 88 4.87 5.74 -4.10
N MET A 89 5.40 5.42 -2.91
CA MET A 89 5.88 4.06 -2.62
C MET A 89 4.76 3.02 -2.72
N SER A 90 3.56 3.29 -2.20
CA SER A 90 2.44 2.32 -2.21
C SER A 90 1.99 1.91 -3.62
N ARG A 91 2.24 2.74 -4.64
CA ARG A 91 1.96 2.40 -6.05
C ARG A 91 2.83 1.26 -6.56
N HIS A 92 4.02 1.10 -5.99
CA HIS A 92 4.91 0.00 -6.34
C HIS A 92 4.45 -1.22 -5.53
N LEU A 93 3.70 -2.12 -6.16
CA LEU A 93 3.38 -3.44 -5.60
C LEU A 93 4.68 -4.07 -5.07
N GLY A 94 4.79 -4.20 -3.75
CA GLY A 94 6.00 -4.63 -3.06
C GLY A 94 5.68 -5.45 -1.82
N ASP A 95 6.58 -6.38 -1.50
CA ASP A 95 6.35 -7.41 -0.48
C ASP A 95 6.77 -6.98 0.93
N VAL A 96 7.10 -5.68 1.12
CA VAL A 96 7.58 -5.14 2.39
C VAL A 96 6.62 -4.08 2.93
N PRO A 97 6.36 -4.06 4.25
CA PRO A 97 5.56 -3.02 4.86
C PRO A 97 6.24 -1.65 4.77
N ILE A 98 5.44 -0.62 4.47
CA ILE A 98 5.84 0.78 4.47
C ILE A 98 5.25 1.46 5.70
N TYR A 99 6.11 1.98 6.58
CA TYR A 99 5.72 2.74 7.76
C TYR A 99 5.83 4.24 7.47
N ALA A 100 4.70 4.93 7.41
CA ALA A 100 4.68 6.39 7.36
C ALA A 100 4.92 6.97 8.77
N VAL A 101 5.99 7.75 8.92
CA VAL A 101 6.35 8.40 10.19
C VAL A 101 6.12 9.90 10.05
N THR A 102 5.18 10.42 10.84
CA THR A 102 4.82 11.84 10.81
C THR A 102 4.22 12.30 12.13
N ALA A 103 4.38 13.59 12.45
CA ALA A 103 3.73 14.22 13.60
C ALA A 103 2.33 14.79 13.25
N SER A 104 1.98 14.85 11.96
CA SER A 104 0.70 15.41 11.50
C SER A 104 -0.41 14.35 11.55
N LYS A 105 -1.44 14.57 12.38
CA LYS A 105 -2.61 13.70 12.44
C LYS A 105 -3.38 13.64 11.11
N GLU A 106 -3.43 14.76 10.39
CA GLU A 106 -4.05 14.83 9.07
C GLU A 106 -3.30 13.93 8.08
N THR A 107 -1.97 14.01 8.07
CA THR A 107 -1.14 13.17 7.21
C THR A 107 -1.27 11.70 7.57
N LEU A 108 -1.36 11.35 8.86
CA LEU A 108 -1.64 9.97 9.28
C LEU A 108 -2.96 9.46 8.69
N GLY A 109 -4.05 10.23 8.77
CA GLY A 109 -5.33 9.84 8.19
C GLY A 109 -5.31 9.77 6.66
N ARG A 110 -4.48 10.58 6.00
CA ARG A 110 -4.35 10.58 4.53
C ARG A 110 -3.66 9.33 3.98
N VAL A 111 -2.70 8.76 4.72
CA VAL A 111 -1.83 7.66 4.22
C VAL A 111 -2.30 6.27 4.67
N THR A 112 -3.45 6.15 5.31
CA THR A 112 -4.02 4.86 5.75
C THR A 112 -4.83 4.14 4.68
N LEU A 113 -5.00 4.75 3.50
CA LEU A 113 -5.82 4.28 2.39
C LEU A 113 -5.01 4.24 1.10
#